data_AF-A0A1I3E237-F1
#
_entry.id   AF-A0A1I3E237-F1
#
_cell.length_a   1.000
_cell.length_b   1.000
_cell.length_c   1.000
_cell.angle_alpha   90.00
_cell.angle_beta   90.00
_cell.angle_gamma   90.00
#
_symmetry.space_group_name_H-M   'P 1'
#
loop_
_entity.id
_entity.type
_entity.pdbx_description
1 polymer ?
#
loop_
_entity_poly.entity_id
_entity_poly.type
_entity_poly.pdbx_seq_one_letter_code
_entity_poly.pdbx_strand_id
1 'polypeptide(L)'
;MAKSRNINHGALERAHFLRIEQNARAVDQIYHEAVKEFSQLAKTVNFDPNKPFSFDAYPKTLKTANKLFAEMAGSVKSSVVNGMRAEWGEANKNNDSLVKSAYPSASVSDGKFTRFFNRNLDARDSFERRKTNGMNLSDRVSKQTDQFKSEIEMGLDLGLGQGKSAAALSRDLRSNLQDPEKLFRRVRDKYDVLHLSRNAKAYHPGQGVYRSSYKNAMRLTRTEINMAYRESDYMRWQQMDFIVGMEVRLSNNPNHCPVCAALAGRYPKDFKFTGWHPQCRCSAIPIFKSDNELDDDIMRILNDEPLMLPDESSRAITSMPAGYNKWMNDNQDRIAGAKSLPYFIRDNYVKGDVSKGLKFVVVEESAAKPTTLDLSKLIKGDIPTNREVKDVLLAYAELSPDDFRQGLGDVTFQKSRSYLMQHSMRYRPSDNTWVGQSTLTMSTHTFNGTMFEGGSFNAAEQFRSALGAIKKGEKLTFNQEYSIEAMWHEILHAKTKTPPKRLTTAQVKSMETVNQFVARHTYDGFIEKLGGKAIHKETILDKGYGYTSWISNFRERLKAEGIAEKTAIDELSPVLMSNYSKVEFEIVKFFSRHRKTEL
;
A
#
# COMPACT_ATOMS: atom_id res chain seq x y z
N MET A 1 17.79 -23.64 -7.83
CA MET A 1 18.23 -22.40 -8.52
C MET A 1 17.00 -21.61 -8.92
N ALA A 2 16.88 -20.35 -8.48
CA ALA A 2 16.18 -19.24 -9.16
C ALA A 2 16.34 -17.95 -8.33
N LYS A 3 17.50 -17.28 -8.46
CA LYS A 3 17.66 -15.88 -8.04
C LYS A 3 17.03 -15.00 -9.12
N SER A 4 15.78 -14.58 -8.94
CA SER A 4 15.18 -13.52 -9.77
C SER A 4 13.89 -12.99 -9.13
N ARG A 5 14.00 -12.22 -8.04
CA ARG A 5 12.84 -11.49 -7.48
C ARG A 5 13.18 -10.06 -7.06
N ASN A 6 13.99 -9.35 -7.86
CA ASN A 6 14.30 -7.94 -7.62
C ASN A 6 14.05 -7.09 -8.86
N ILE A 7 12.77 -6.82 -9.16
CA ILE A 7 12.42 -5.75 -10.09
C ILE A 7 12.65 -4.42 -9.38
N ASN A 8 13.58 -3.63 -9.92
CA ASN A 8 13.88 -2.31 -9.38
C ASN A 8 12.79 -1.31 -9.83
N HIS A 9 11.65 -1.35 -9.16
CA HIS A 9 10.53 -0.44 -9.43
C HIS A 9 10.96 1.03 -9.39
N GLY A 10 11.86 1.40 -8.47
CA GLY A 10 12.39 2.77 -8.41
C GLY A 10 13.13 3.19 -9.69
N ALA A 11 13.86 2.29 -10.34
CA ALA A 11 14.53 2.58 -11.61
C ALA A 11 13.53 2.72 -12.77
N LEU A 12 12.52 1.83 -12.83
CA LEU A 12 11.46 1.90 -13.84
C LEU A 12 10.68 3.22 -13.75
N GLU A 13 10.33 3.62 -12.53
CA GLU A 13 9.63 4.89 -12.26
C GLU A 13 10.47 6.11 -12.66
N ARG A 14 11.77 6.11 -12.35
CA ARG A 14 12.67 7.19 -12.81
C ARG A 14 12.72 7.27 -14.34
N ALA A 15 12.83 6.13 -15.03
CA ALA A 15 12.85 6.09 -16.48
C ALA A 15 11.54 6.61 -17.09
N HIS A 16 10.40 6.22 -16.52
CA HIS A 16 9.08 6.73 -16.90
C HIS A 16 8.99 8.26 -16.80
N PHE A 17 9.37 8.84 -15.66
CA PHE A 17 9.35 10.29 -15.49
C PHE A 17 10.33 11.03 -16.41
N LEU A 18 11.49 10.45 -16.72
CA LEU A 18 12.42 11.04 -17.69
C LEU A 18 11.80 11.11 -19.09
N ARG A 19 11.10 10.06 -19.53
CA ARG A 19 10.39 10.05 -20.82
C ARG A 19 9.20 11.01 -20.84
N ILE A 20 8.48 11.17 -19.74
CA ILE A 20 7.48 12.24 -19.61
C ILE A 20 8.09 13.62 -19.86
N GLU A 21 9.25 13.91 -19.25
CA GLU A 21 9.93 15.20 -19.46
C GLU A 21 10.52 15.34 -20.87
N GLN A 22 10.89 14.25 -21.54
CA GLN A 22 11.25 14.28 -22.96
C GLN A 22 10.04 14.66 -23.85
N ASN A 23 8.87 14.09 -23.59
CA ASN A 23 7.64 14.45 -24.32
C ASN A 23 7.22 15.90 -24.03
N ALA A 24 7.35 16.37 -22.78
CA ALA A 24 7.12 17.77 -22.44
C ALA A 24 8.07 18.69 -23.23
N ARG A 25 9.35 18.32 -23.39
CA ARG A 25 10.32 19.06 -24.22
C ARG A 25 9.95 19.08 -25.70
N ALA A 26 9.36 18.02 -26.24
CA ALA A 26 8.88 18.02 -27.63
C ALA A 26 7.75 19.05 -27.82
N VAL A 27 6.82 19.13 -26.86
CA VAL A 27 5.77 20.16 -26.87
C VAL A 27 6.34 21.57 -26.67
N ASP A 28 7.40 21.71 -25.85
CA ASP A 28 8.11 22.98 -25.68
C ASP A 28 8.69 23.49 -27.01
N GLN A 29 9.32 22.59 -27.79
CA GLN A 29 9.85 22.90 -29.10
C GLN A 29 8.75 23.34 -30.09
N ILE A 30 7.57 22.71 -30.05
CA ILE A 30 6.42 23.10 -30.87
C ILE A 30 6.00 24.55 -30.58
N TYR A 31 5.93 24.93 -29.30
CA TYR A 31 5.63 26.32 -28.91
C TYR A 31 6.72 27.29 -29.36
N HIS A 32 8.00 26.92 -29.22
CA HIS A 32 9.12 27.76 -29.64
C HIS A 32 9.14 28.01 -31.14
N GLU A 33 8.88 26.99 -31.96
CA GLU A 33 8.81 27.16 -33.41
C GLU A 33 7.60 28.00 -33.80
N ALA A 34 6.42 27.75 -33.21
CA ALA A 34 5.23 28.56 -33.45
C ALA A 34 5.49 30.05 -33.14
N VAL A 35 6.10 30.37 -31.98
CA VAL A 35 6.47 31.76 -31.63
C VAL A 35 7.38 32.39 -32.67
N LYS A 36 8.38 31.65 -33.17
CA LYS A 36 9.30 32.14 -34.20
C LYS A 36 8.55 32.44 -35.49
N GLU A 37 7.66 31.56 -35.93
CA GLU A 37 6.83 31.75 -37.13
C GLU A 37 5.89 32.96 -36.98
N PHE A 38 5.19 33.09 -35.85
CA PHE A 38 4.35 34.25 -35.56
C PHE A 38 5.14 35.56 -35.52
N SER A 39 6.36 35.55 -34.98
CA SER A 39 7.23 36.72 -34.96
C SER A 39 7.67 37.17 -36.35
N GLN A 40 7.86 36.22 -37.28
CA GLN A 40 8.15 36.56 -38.68
C GLN A 40 6.90 37.01 -39.41
N LEU A 41 5.77 36.37 -39.17
CA LEU A 41 4.48 36.74 -39.75
C LEU A 41 4.10 38.18 -39.37
N ALA A 42 4.38 38.59 -38.14
CA ALA A 42 4.12 39.95 -37.66
C ALA A 42 4.83 41.05 -38.48
N LYS A 43 5.99 40.78 -39.09
CA LYS A 43 6.69 41.75 -39.95
C LYS A 43 5.95 42.07 -41.24
N THR A 44 5.06 41.19 -41.68
CA THR A 44 4.31 41.37 -42.93
C THR A 44 3.13 42.32 -42.76
N VAL A 45 2.87 42.77 -41.53
CA VAL A 45 1.74 43.61 -41.14
C VAL A 45 2.16 45.07 -41.10
N ASN A 46 1.36 45.95 -41.70
CA ASN A 46 1.49 47.39 -41.52
C ASN A 46 0.84 47.80 -40.19
N PHE A 47 1.61 47.73 -39.11
CA PHE A 47 1.14 47.93 -37.75
C PHE A 47 0.75 49.40 -37.47
N ASP A 48 -0.48 49.62 -36.99
CA ASP A 48 -0.95 50.92 -36.49
C ASP A 48 -0.74 50.99 -34.97
N PRO A 49 0.19 51.84 -34.47
CA PRO A 49 0.49 51.93 -33.03
C PRO A 49 -0.66 52.52 -32.20
N ASN A 50 -1.71 53.07 -32.83
CA ASN A 50 -2.87 53.63 -32.14
C ASN A 50 -3.98 52.60 -31.87
N LYS A 51 -3.84 51.37 -32.37
CA LYS A 51 -4.83 50.30 -32.20
C LYS A 51 -4.15 49.04 -31.65
N PRO A 52 -4.78 48.33 -30.70
CA PRO A 52 -4.25 47.05 -30.24
C PRO A 52 -4.07 46.08 -31.42
N PHE A 53 -2.93 45.40 -31.47
CA PHE A 53 -2.71 44.34 -32.45
C PHE A 53 -3.74 43.21 -32.26
N SER A 54 -4.38 42.83 -33.35
CA SER A 54 -5.15 41.59 -33.47
C SER A 54 -5.00 41.06 -34.89
N PHE A 55 -4.89 39.75 -35.03
CA PHE A 55 -4.87 39.12 -36.34
C PHE A 55 -6.14 39.41 -37.14
N ASP A 56 -7.27 39.60 -36.46
CA ASP A 56 -8.58 39.81 -37.08
C ASP A 56 -8.63 41.12 -37.90
N ALA A 57 -7.76 42.09 -37.58
CA ALA A 57 -7.62 43.34 -38.33
C ALA A 57 -6.88 43.17 -39.68
N TYR A 58 -6.28 42.01 -39.94
CA TYR A 58 -5.41 41.78 -41.11
C TYR A 58 -5.81 40.48 -41.84
N PRO A 59 -6.77 40.49 -42.78
CA PRO A 59 -7.36 39.27 -43.34
C PRO A 59 -6.37 38.26 -43.96
N LYS A 60 -5.34 38.75 -44.69
CA LYS A 60 -4.31 37.88 -45.27
C LYS A 60 -3.45 37.22 -44.18
N THR A 61 -3.04 38.00 -43.19
CA THR A 61 -2.25 37.53 -42.04
C THR A 61 -3.06 36.59 -41.16
N LEU A 62 -4.35 36.86 -40.94
CA LEU A 62 -5.28 36.02 -40.19
C LEU A 62 -5.37 34.61 -40.76
N LYS A 63 -5.48 34.48 -42.10
CA LYS A 63 -5.54 33.17 -42.75
C LYS A 63 -4.27 32.35 -42.47
N THR A 64 -3.10 32.97 -42.59
CA THR A 64 -1.82 32.32 -42.28
C THR A 64 -1.72 32.00 -40.79
N ALA A 65 -2.09 32.93 -39.91
CA ALA A 65 -2.05 32.75 -38.47
C ALA A 65 -2.95 31.58 -38.02
N ASN A 66 -4.19 31.50 -38.52
CA ASN A 66 -5.11 30.42 -38.23
C ASN A 66 -4.56 29.05 -38.69
N LYS A 67 -3.86 29.00 -39.82
CA LYS A 67 -3.17 27.79 -40.27
C LYS A 67 -2.07 27.38 -39.29
N LEU A 68 -1.22 28.33 -38.87
CA LEU A 68 -0.16 28.08 -37.88
C LEU A 68 -0.72 27.61 -36.54
N PHE A 69 -1.80 28.22 -36.05
CA PHE A 69 -2.49 27.78 -34.83
C PHE A 69 -3.04 26.35 -34.96
N ALA A 70 -3.63 26.00 -36.10
CA ALA A 70 -4.15 24.65 -36.35
C ALA A 70 -3.03 23.60 -36.44
N GLU A 71 -1.92 23.93 -37.13
CA GLU A 71 -0.74 23.05 -37.26
C GLU A 71 -0.06 22.83 -35.90
N MET A 72 0.07 23.89 -35.11
CA MET A 72 0.55 23.81 -33.73
C MET A 72 -0.36 22.91 -32.88
N ALA A 73 -1.69 23.14 -32.89
CA ALA A 73 -2.65 22.32 -32.15
C ALA A 73 -2.56 20.84 -32.55
N GLY A 74 -2.48 20.56 -33.85
CA GLY A 74 -2.31 19.22 -34.40
C GLY A 74 -1.01 18.56 -33.93
N SER A 75 0.09 19.32 -33.92
CA SER A 75 1.41 18.85 -33.48
C SER A 75 1.45 18.56 -31.98
N VAL A 76 0.88 19.45 -31.15
CA VAL A 76 0.77 19.23 -29.69
C VAL A 76 -0.07 17.98 -29.41
N LYS A 77 -1.25 17.87 -30.03
CA LYS A 77 -2.13 16.70 -29.88
C LYS A 77 -1.40 15.42 -30.26
N SER A 78 -0.74 15.41 -31.42
CA SER A 78 -0.01 14.23 -31.91
C SER A 78 1.14 13.84 -30.98
N SER A 79 1.90 14.83 -30.47
CA SER A 79 2.97 14.59 -29.50
C SER A 79 2.43 13.95 -28.22
N VAL A 80 1.32 14.45 -27.67
CA VAL A 80 0.68 13.89 -26.47
C VAL A 80 0.14 12.47 -26.74
N VAL A 81 -0.54 12.24 -27.86
CA VAL A 81 -1.07 10.90 -28.22
C VAL A 81 0.06 9.89 -28.40
N ASN A 82 1.12 10.26 -29.11
CA ASN A 82 2.28 9.39 -29.30
C ASN A 82 2.95 9.07 -27.97
N GLY A 83 3.10 10.06 -27.08
CA GLY A 83 3.62 9.86 -25.74
C GLY A 83 2.76 8.92 -24.89
N MET A 84 1.42 9.07 -24.93
CA MET A 84 0.49 8.16 -24.24
C MET A 84 0.64 6.72 -24.74
N ARG A 85 0.68 6.52 -26.06
CA ARG A 85 0.85 5.20 -26.68
C ARG A 85 2.19 4.56 -26.34
N ALA A 86 3.26 5.35 -26.37
CA ALA A 86 4.60 4.89 -26.03
C ALA A 86 4.66 4.44 -24.56
N GLU A 87 4.18 5.27 -23.62
CA GLU A 87 4.20 4.89 -22.20
C GLU A 87 3.23 3.76 -21.87
N TRP A 88 2.10 3.62 -22.58
CA TRP A 88 1.25 2.44 -22.47
C TRP A 88 2.03 1.17 -22.86
N GLY A 89 2.84 1.24 -23.91
CA GLY A 89 3.73 0.18 -24.35
C GLY A 89 4.85 -0.13 -23.36
N GLU A 90 5.47 0.89 -22.76
CA GLU A 90 6.50 0.71 -21.73
C GLU A 90 5.94 0.09 -20.44
N ALA A 91 4.76 0.52 -19.98
CA ALA A 91 4.06 -0.12 -18.87
C ALA A 91 3.81 -1.61 -19.18
N ASN A 92 3.36 -1.94 -20.39
CA ASN A 92 3.16 -3.31 -20.82
C ASN A 92 4.46 -4.16 -20.77
N LYS A 93 5.59 -3.61 -21.22
CA LYS A 93 6.90 -4.29 -21.12
C LYS A 93 7.30 -4.54 -19.67
N ASN A 94 7.11 -3.54 -18.80
CA ASN A 94 7.41 -3.68 -17.38
C ASN A 94 6.54 -4.75 -16.72
N ASN A 95 5.26 -4.82 -17.11
CA ASN A 95 4.33 -5.85 -16.66
C ASN A 95 4.69 -7.24 -17.18
N ASP A 96 5.25 -7.37 -18.39
CA ASP A 96 5.78 -8.66 -18.85
C ASP A 96 6.96 -9.13 -17.99
N SER A 97 7.84 -8.21 -17.58
CA SER A 97 8.92 -8.52 -16.65
C SER A 97 8.38 -8.96 -15.29
N LEU A 98 7.28 -8.36 -14.80
CA LEU A 98 6.60 -8.79 -13.57
C LEU A 98 6.10 -10.23 -13.70
N VAL A 99 5.41 -10.57 -14.79
CA VAL A 99 4.92 -11.94 -15.05
C VAL A 99 6.08 -12.94 -15.08
N LYS A 100 7.15 -12.63 -15.82
CA LYS A 100 8.34 -13.50 -15.90
C LYS A 100 9.05 -13.65 -14.56
N SER A 101 9.00 -12.63 -13.71
CA SER A 101 9.57 -12.69 -12.36
C SER A 101 8.70 -13.49 -11.38
N ALA A 102 7.37 -13.42 -11.53
CA ALA A 102 6.44 -14.22 -10.73
C ALA A 102 6.48 -15.69 -11.14
N TYR A 103 6.52 -15.94 -12.46
CA TYR A 103 6.44 -17.25 -13.06
C TYR A 103 7.61 -17.45 -14.04
N PRO A 104 8.79 -17.91 -13.58
CA PRO A 104 9.93 -18.18 -14.46
C PRO A 104 9.58 -19.15 -15.61
N SER A 105 8.71 -20.13 -15.35
CA SER A 105 8.18 -21.11 -16.31
C SER A 105 7.37 -20.48 -17.46
N ALA A 106 6.90 -19.23 -17.33
CA ALA A 106 6.18 -18.52 -18.38
C ALA A 106 7.02 -18.29 -19.65
N SER A 107 8.34 -18.46 -19.58
CA SER A 107 9.24 -18.38 -20.74
C SER A 107 9.36 -19.69 -21.51
N VAL A 108 8.83 -20.81 -20.99
CA VAL A 108 9.13 -22.18 -21.47
C VAL A 108 7.86 -23.03 -21.69
N SER A 109 6.69 -22.65 -21.18
CA SER A 109 5.46 -23.44 -21.29
C SER A 109 4.55 -23.07 -22.49
N ASP A 110 3.86 -24.08 -23.05
CA ASP A 110 2.90 -24.06 -24.18
C ASP A 110 1.70 -23.08 -24.03
N GLY A 111 1.95 -21.77 -24.01
CA GLY A 111 0.90 -20.74 -24.07
C GLY A 111 0.01 -20.63 -22.82
N LYS A 112 0.19 -21.45 -21.79
CA LYS A 112 -0.64 -21.44 -20.56
C LYS A 112 -0.65 -20.11 -19.80
N PHE A 113 0.38 -19.29 -19.96
CA PHE A 113 0.50 -17.97 -19.32
C PHE A 113 0.06 -16.80 -20.23
N THR A 114 -0.40 -17.06 -21.46
CA THR A 114 -0.67 -16.02 -22.49
C THR A 114 -1.65 -14.95 -22.01
N ARG A 115 -2.62 -15.33 -21.15
CA ARG A 115 -3.61 -14.40 -20.60
C ARG A 115 -2.96 -13.20 -19.87
N PHE A 116 -1.81 -13.39 -19.24
CA PHE A 116 -1.10 -12.35 -18.51
C PHE A 116 -0.38 -11.35 -19.42
N PHE A 117 -0.28 -11.62 -20.74
CA PHE A 117 0.45 -10.80 -21.70
C PHE A 117 -0.45 -9.92 -22.59
N ASN A 118 -1.78 -9.91 -22.36
CA ASN A 118 -2.69 -9.05 -23.10
C ASN A 118 -2.32 -7.56 -22.93
N ARG A 119 -2.31 -6.80 -24.03
CA ARG A 119 -1.88 -5.40 -24.08
C ARG A 119 -2.99 -4.39 -23.81
N ASN A 120 -4.25 -4.85 -23.77
CA ASN A 120 -5.43 -4.03 -23.50
C ASN A 120 -5.57 -2.84 -24.47
N LEU A 121 -5.40 -3.09 -25.78
CA LEU A 121 -5.41 -2.04 -26.80
C LEU A 121 -6.77 -1.35 -26.91
N ASP A 122 -7.88 -2.06 -26.71
CA ASP A 122 -9.22 -1.45 -26.68
C ASP A 122 -9.41 -0.51 -25.49
N ALA A 123 -8.81 -0.84 -24.34
CA ALA A 123 -8.80 0.03 -23.17
C ALA A 123 -7.95 1.28 -23.41
N ARG A 124 -6.79 1.14 -24.07
CA ARG A 124 -5.95 2.28 -24.50
C ARG A 124 -6.74 3.21 -25.41
N ASP A 125 -7.38 2.65 -26.42
CA ASP A 125 -8.19 3.38 -27.40
C ASP A 125 -9.36 4.12 -26.73
N SER A 126 -10.02 3.46 -25.77
CA SER A 126 -11.07 4.07 -24.95
C SER A 126 -10.53 5.20 -24.07
N PHE A 127 -9.34 5.01 -23.49
CA PHE A 127 -8.65 6.03 -22.71
C PHE A 127 -8.27 7.25 -23.54
N GLU A 128 -7.78 7.07 -24.78
CA GLU A 128 -7.45 8.16 -25.70
C GLU A 128 -8.70 8.98 -26.10
N ARG A 129 -9.85 8.33 -26.26
CA ARG A 129 -11.12 8.98 -26.67
C ARG A 129 -11.92 9.55 -25.51
N ARG A 130 -11.48 9.36 -24.26
CA ARG A 130 -12.23 9.77 -23.06
C ARG A 130 -12.44 11.27 -23.00
N LYS A 131 -13.58 11.67 -22.40
CA LYS A 131 -13.89 13.07 -22.10
C LYS A 131 -13.58 13.37 -20.64
N THR A 132 -12.93 14.50 -20.39
CA THR A 132 -12.71 15.05 -19.05
C THR A 132 -13.50 16.36 -18.95
N ASN A 133 -14.48 16.42 -18.04
CA ASN A 133 -15.40 17.55 -17.91
C ASN A 133 -16.05 17.91 -19.26
N GLY A 134 -16.51 16.89 -20.00
CA GLY A 134 -17.14 17.05 -21.31
C GLY A 134 -16.20 17.25 -22.51
N MET A 135 -14.90 17.51 -22.27
CA MET A 135 -13.92 17.80 -23.33
C MET A 135 -13.01 16.60 -23.62
N ASN A 136 -12.83 16.27 -24.89
CA ASN A 136 -11.83 15.30 -25.33
C ASN A 136 -10.41 15.94 -25.36
N LEU A 137 -9.37 15.18 -25.73
CA LEU A 137 -8.00 15.72 -25.81
C LEU A 137 -7.87 16.86 -26.85
N SER A 138 -8.52 16.74 -28.01
CA SER A 138 -8.52 17.76 -29.06
C SER A 138 -9.10 19.07 -28.53
N ASP A 139 -10.26 19.03 -27.87
CA ASP A 139 -10.93 20.22 -27.33
C ASP A 139 -10.04 20.92 -26.29
N ARG A 140 -9.35 20.14 -25.45
CA ARG A 140 -8.43 20.67 -24.42
C ARG A 140 -7.19 21.31 -25.02
N VAL A 141 -6.66 20.76 -26.11
CA VAL A 141 -5.53 21.36 -26.85
C VAL A 141 -5.99 22.63 -27.58
N SER A 142 -7.14 22.60 -28.25
CA SER A 142 -7.72 23.78 -28.92
C SER A 142 -7.92 24.93 -27.94
N LYS A 143 -8.44 24.66 -26.73
CA LYS A 143 -8.57 25.68 -25.68
C LYS A 143 -7.24 26.32 -25.29
N GLN A 144 -6.15 25.56 -25.28
CA GLN A 144 -4.81 26.11 -25.01
C GLN A 144 -4.31 26.94 -26.18
N THR A 145 -4.60 26.54 -27.42
CA THR A 145 -4.28 27.31 -28.62
C THR A 145 -5.05 28.63 -28.66
N ASP A 146 -6.32 28.66 -28.25
CA ASP A 146 -7.10 29.90 -28.17
C ASP A 146 -6.49 30.87 -27.14
N GLN A 147 -6.09 30.34 -25.98
CA GLN A 147 -5.37 31.09 -24.96
C GLN A 147 -4.03 31.64 -25.51
N PHE A 148 -3.31 30.81 -26.27
CA PHE A 148 -2.04 31.17 -26.89
C PHE A 148 -2.22 32.28 -27.94
N LYS A 149 -3.30 32.27 -28.75
CA LYS A 149 -3.60 33.35 -29.71
C LYS A 149 -3.64 34.70 -28.99
N SER A 150 -4.39 34.80 -27.89
CA SER A 150 -4.46 36.04 -27.12
C SER A 150 -3.10 36.47 -26.55
N GLU A 151 -2.30 35.52 -26.07
CA GLU A 151 -0.95 35.79 -25.55
C GLU A 151 0.01 36.31 -26.63
N ILE A 152 -0.06 35.72 -27.84
CA ILE A 152 0.73 36.17 -29.00
C ILE A 152 0.29 37.55 -29.46
N GLU A 153 -1.01 37.81 -29.61
CA GLU A 153 -1.50 39.12 -30.01
C GLU A 153 -1.06 40.21 -29.02
N MET A 154 -1.16 39.95 -27.72
CA MET A 154 -0.65 40.86 -26.67
C MET A 154 0.85 41.10 -26.78
N GLY A 155 1.65 40.04 -26.96
CA GLY A 155 3.10 40.19 -27.01
C GLY A 155 3.58 40.87 -28.30
N LEU A 156 2.89 40.64 -29.42
CA LEU A 156 3.15 41.32 -30.69
C LEU A 156 2.79 42.81 -30.61
N ASP A 157 1.64 43.15 -30.02
CA ASP A 157 1.24 44.54 -29.76
C ASP A 157 2.35 45.33 -29.06
N LEU A 158 2.87 44.77 -27.97
CA LEU A 158 3.94 45.37 -27.17
C LEU A 158 5.25 45.51 -27.96
N GLY A 159 5.68 44.45 -28.65
CA GLY A 159 6.97 44.45 -29.31
C GLY A 159 7.00 45.26 -30.60
N LEU A 160 5.91 45.26 -31.37
CA LEU A 160 5.77 46.09 -32.57
C LEU A 160 5.68 47.58 -32.20
N GLY A 161 4.96 47.93 -31.13
CA GLY A 161 4.93 49.29 -30.59
C GLY A 161 6.30 49.82 -30.14
N GLN A 162 7.22 48.92 -29.79
CA GLN A 162 8.61 49.24 -29.43
C GLN A 162 9.58 49.19 -30.63
N GLY A 163 9.09 48.95 -31.85
CA GLY A 163 9.93 48.86 -33.06
C GLY A 163 10.89 47.67 -33.06
N LYS A 164 10.59 46.59 -32.32
CA LYS A 164 11.50 45.45 -32.17
C LYS A 164 11.62 44.63 -33.46
N SER A 165 12.81 44.09 -33.70
CA SER A 165 13.02 43.10 -34.76
C SER A 165 12.33 41.77 -34.44
N ALA A 166 12.01 40.94 -35.46
CA ALA A 166 11.40 39.62 -35.21
C ALA A 166 12.24 38.72 -34.28
N ALA A 167 13.57 38.85 -34.29
CA ALA A 167 14.44 38.10 -33.40
C ALA A 167 14.32 38.57 -31.94
N ALA A 168 14.11 39.87 -31.71
CA ALA A 168 13.81 40.40 -30.38
C ALA A 168 12.38 40.01 -29.94
N LEU A 169 11.38 40.18 -30.81
CA LEU A 169 9.99 39.75 -30.59
C LEU A 169 9.91 38.26 -30.20
N SER A 170 10.58 37.38 -30.94
CA SER A 170 10.60 35.94 -30.65
C SER A 170 11.23 35.61 -29.29
N ARG A 171 12.27 36.34 -28.87
CA ARG A 171 12.87 36.16 -27.55
C ARG A 171 11.92 36.59 -26.44
N ASP A 172 11.27 37.74 -26.61
CA ASP A 172 10.34 38.29 -25.63
C ASP A 172 9.09 37.42 -25.48
N LEU A 173 8.49 37.01 -26.60
CA LEU A 173 7.33 36.11 -26.62
C LEU A 173 7.63 34.78 -25.91
N ARG A 174 8.78 34.16 -26.17
CA ARG A 174 9.20 32.94 -25.45
C ARG A 174 9.37 33.20 -23.95
N SER A 175 10.00 34.31 -23.57
CA SER A 175 10.16 34.68 -22.17
C SER A 175 8.83 34.90 -21.47
N ASN A 176 7.86 35.52 -22.15
CA ASN A 176 6.52 35.79 -21.66
C ASN A 176 5.69 34.50 -21.46
N LEU A 177 5.85 33.49 -22.32
CA LEU A 177 5.17 32.21 -22.14
C LEU A 177 5.69 31.44 -20.92
N GLN A 178 7.00 31.53 -20.65
CA GLN A 178 7.62 30.91 -19.47
C GLN A 178 7.33 31.68 -18.18
N ASP A 179 7.30 33.00 -18.26
CA ASP A 179 6.96 33.89 -17.15
C ASP A 179 5.80 34.82 -17.56
N PRO A 180 4.53 34.35 -17.44
CA PRO A 180 3.37 35.10 -17.89
C PRO A 180 3.27 36.48 -17.24
N GLU A 181 3.77 36.66 -16.01
CA GLU A 181 3.73 37.97 -15.35
C GLU A 181 4.50 39.04 -16.14
N LYS A 182 5.49 38.68 -16.96
CA LYS A 182 6.18 39.65 -17.85
C LYS A 182 5.26 40.22 -18.93
N LEU A 183 4.35 39.40 -19.47
CA LEU A 183 3.35 39.85 -20.43
C LEU A 183 2.32 40.79 -19.79
N PHE A 184 2.05 40.59 -18.50
CA PHE A 184 1.11 41.37 -17.70
C PHE A 184 1.81 42.45 -16.84
N ARG A 185 3.10 42.74 -17.09
CA ARG A 185 3.84 43.85 -16.46
C ARG A 185 3.89 45.07 -17.40
N ARG A 186 3.88 46.24 -16.77
CA ARG A 186 3.49 47.55 -17.30
C ARG A 186 4.23 47.99 -18.58
N VAL A 187 3.48 48.54 -19.54
CA VAL A 187 3.93 49.28 -20.72
C VAL A 187 4.17 50.74 -20.29
N ARG A 188 5.29 51.35 -20.71
CA ARG A 188 5.52 52.80 -20.56
C ARG A 188 4.70 53.53 -21.61
N ASP A 189 3.87 54.49 -21.18
CA ASP A 189 3.18 55.40 -22.09
C ASP A 189 4.12 56.52 -22.59
N LYS A 190 3.61 57.45 -23.42
CA LYS A 190 4.40 58.56 -23.96
C LYS A 190 4.92 59.56 -22.90
N TYR A 191 4.51 59.39 -21.63
CA TYR A 191 4.86 60.23 -20.49
C TYR A 191 5.66 59.45 -19.43
N ASP A 192 6.20 58.28 -19.79
CA ASP A 192 6.98 57.39 -18.92
C ASP A 192 6.18 56.78 -17.75
N VAL A 193 4.84 56.79 -17.82
CA VAL A 193 3.95 56.21 -16.81
C VAL A 193 3.59 54.77 -17.18
N LEU A 194 3.58 53.91 -16.16
CA LEU A 194 3.47 52.47 -16.28
C LEU A 194 2.00 51.97 -16.24
N HIS A 195 1.47 51.45 -17.35
CA HIS A 195 0.11 50.90 -17.45
C HIS A 195 0.06 49.45 -17.97
N LEU A 196 -0.87 48.63 -17.46
CA LEU A 196 -1.25 47.35 -18.10
C LEU A 196 -1.89 47.62 -19.47
N SER A 197 -1.55 46.83 -20.51
CA SER A 197 -2.23 46.92 -21.81
C SER A 197 -3.73 46.60 -21.64
N ARG A 198 -4.58 47.14 -22.53
CA ARG A 198 -6.04 46.94 -22.45
C ARG A 198 -6.40 45.44 -22.50
N ASN A 199 -5.68 44.66 -23.31
CA ASN A 199 -5.83 43.21 -23.41
C ASN A 199 -5.32 42.48 -22.16
N ALA A 200 -4.20 42.92 -21.58
CA ALA A 200 -3.65 42.36 -20.33
C ALA A 200 -4.60 42.57 -19.13
N LYS A 201 -5.31 43.71 -19.08
CA LYS A 201 -6.34 43.96 -18.04
C LYS A 201 -7.57 43.09 -18.22
N ALA A 202 -7.96 42.74 -19.45
CA ALA A 202 -9.13 41.92 -19.71
C ALA A 202 -8.87 40.42 -19.49
N TYR A 203 -7.60 40.00 -19.54
CA TYR A 203 -7.22 38.60 -19.55
C TYR A 203 -7.30 37.91 -18.18
N HIS A 204 -8.31 37.06 -18.01
CA HIS A 204 -8.55 36.29 -16.79
C HIS A 204 -8.85 34.81 -17.13
N PRO A 205 -7.86 33.91 -17.14
CA PRO A 205 -8.04 32.51 -17.53
C PRO A 205 -8.85 31.66 -16.53
N GLY A 206 -9.23 32.25 -15.38
CA GLY A 206 -10.02 31.60 -14.33
C GLY A 206 -9.18 30.98 -13.21
N GLN A 207 -9.86 30.55 -12.15
CA GLN A 207 -9.25 29.93 -10.97
C GLN A 207 -8.67 28.55 -11.31
N GLY A 208 -7.44 28.25 -10.86
CA GLY A 208 -6.79 26.94 -11.03
C GLY A 208 -6.24 26.63 -12.43
N VAL A 209 -6.24 27.63 -13.33
CA VAL A 209 -5.67 27.57 -14.68
C VAL A 209 -4.44 28.47 -14.74
N TYR A 210 -3.34 28.01 -15.33
CA TYR A 210 -2.17 28.89 -15.49
C TYR A 210 -2.51 30.03 -16.43
N ARG A 211 -1.95 31.22 -16.14
CA ARG A 211 -2.01 32.37 -17.04
C ARG A 211 -1.35 32.14 -18.40
N SER A 212 -0.45 31.16 -18.48
CA SER A 212 0.30 30.80 -19.68
C SER A 212 -0.28 29.54 -20.32
N SER A 213 -0.67 29.64 -21.58
CA SER A 213 -1.07 28.53 -22.45
C SER A 213 0.01 27.44 -22.49
N TYR A 214 1.27 27.84 -22.61
CA TYR A 214 2.44 26.98 -22.59
C TYR A 214 2.52 26.14 -21.30
N LYS A 215 2.37 26.76 -20.11
CA LYS A 215 2.39 26.03 -18.83
C LYS A 215 1.21 25.05 -18.73
N ASN A 216 0.04 25.43 -19.24
CA ASN A 216 -1.12 24.54 -19.31
C ASN A 216 -0.88 23.35 -20.26
N ALA A 217 -0.23 23.57 -21.40
CA ALA A 217 0.15 22.50 -22.33
C ALA A 217 1.15 21.53 -21.70
N MET A 218 2.20 22.05 -21.05
CA MET A 218 3.15 21.21 -20.32
C MET A 218 2.46 20.38 -19.23
N ARG A 219 1.52 20.99 -18.48
CA ARG A 219 0.72 20.28 -17.47
C ARG A 219 -0.15 19.19 -18.09
N LEU A 220 -0.83 19.47 -19.19
CA LEU A 220 -1.66 18.52 -19.91
C LEU A 220 -0.82 17.33 -20.37
N THR A 221 0.29 17.58 -21.08
CA THR A 221 1.21 16.55 -21.57
C THR A 221 1.69 15.63 -20.46
N ARG A 222 2.23 16.18 -19.37
CA ARG A 222 2.74 15.38 -18.25
C ARG A 222 1.63 14.54 -17.59
N THR A 223 0.43 15.12 -17.46
CA THR A 223 -0.69 14.47 -16.79
C THR A 223 -1.26 13.33 -17.65
N GLU A 224 -1.53 13.58 -18.92
CA GLU A 224 -2.12 12.58 -19.82
C GLU A 224 -1.20 11.38 -20.03
N ILE A 225 0.10 11.61 -20.22
CA ILE A 225 1.09 10.56 -20.43
C ILE A 225 1.28 9.72 -19.15
N ASN A 226 1.38 10.35 -17.97
CA ASN A 226 1.45 9.61 -16.71
C ASN A 226 0.18 8.79 -16.47
N MET A 227 -1.01 9.37 -16.70
CA MET A 227 -2.26 8.64 -16.55
C MET A 227 -2.34 7.44 -17.51
N ALA A 228 -1.87 7.56 -18.75
CA ALA A 228 -1.85 6.44 -19.71
C ALA A 228 -0.97 5.27 -19.22
N TYR A 229 0.20 5.56 -18.66
CA TYR A 229 1.07 4.55 -18.06
C TYR A 229 0.37 3.81 -16.91
N ARG A 230 -0.23 4.58 -15.99
CA ARG A 230 -0.92 4.02 -14.81
C ARG A 230 -2.20 3.26 -15.15
N GLU A 231 -2.92 3.71 -16.16
CA GLU A 231 -4.09 3.01 -16.69
C GLU A 231 -3.68 1.64 -17.25
N SER A 232 -2.58 1.60 -18.00
CA SER A 232 -2.02 0.35 -18.53
C SER A 232 -1.63 -0.61 -17.40
N ASP A 233 -0.92 -0.12 -16.37
CA ASP A 233 -0.60 -0.90 -15.17
C ASP A 233 -1.85 -1.46 -14.51
N TYR A 234 -2.85 -0.61 -14.24
CA TYR A 234 -4.10 -1.04 -13.61
C TYR A 234 -4.77 -2.17 -14.40
N MET A 235 -4.93 -1.99 -15.72
CA MET A 235 -5.57 -2.98 -16.59
C MET A 235 -4.78 -4.30 -16.63
N ARG A 236 -3.45 -4.23 -16.62
CA ARG A 236 -2.56 -5.39 -16.56
C ARG A 236 -2.68 -6.11 -15.24
N TRP A 237 -2.71 -5.39 -14.13
CA TRP A 237 -2.78 -5.98 -12.80
C TRP A 237 -4.11 -6.68 -12.55
N GLN A 238 -5.22 -6.19 -13.11
CA GLN A 238 -6.50 -6.90 -13.02
C GLN A 238 -6.45 -8.31 -13.61
N GLN A 239 -5.60 -8.55 -14.61
CA GLN A 239 -5.45 -9.85 -15.26
C GLN A 239 -4.44 -10.77 -14.57
N MET A 240 -3.70 -10.25 -13.58
CA MET A 240 -2.62 -10.95 -12.90
C MET A 240 -3.08 -11.41 -11.51
N ASP A 241 -3.43 -12.69 -11.38
CA ASP A 241 -3.98 -13.25 -10.14
C ASP A 241 -2.95 -13.28 -9.00
N PHE A 242 -1.66 -13.27 -9.31
CA PHE A 242 -0.59 -13.16 -8.33
C PHE A 242 -0.42 -11.76 -7.73
N ILE A 243 -1.10 -10.73 -8.26
CA ILE A 243 -1.13 -9.40 -7.68
C ILE A 243 -2.34 -9.33 -6.74
N VAL A 244 -2.08 -9.00 -5.47
CA VAL A 244 -3.04 -9.06 -4.36
C VAL A 244 -3.33 -7.68 -3.75
N GLY A 245 -2.78 -6.63 -4.35
CA GLY A 245 -2.92 -5.24 -3.93
C GLY A 245 -1.86 -4.37 -4.58
N MET A 246 -1.80 -3.10 -4.19
CA MET A 246 -0.72 -2.20 -4.59
C MET A 246 -0.33 -1.25 -3.47
N GLU A 247 0.91 -0.78 -3.50
CA GLU A 247 1.43 0.26 -2.62
C GLU A 247 1.63 1.55 -3.43
N VAL A 248 0.92 2.61 -3.08
CA VAL A 248 1.13 3.94 -3.66
C VAL A 248 2.17 4.67 -2.82
N ARG A 249 3.33 4.94 -3.44
CA ARG A 249 4.46 5.63 -2.82
C ARG A 249 4.57 7.08 -3.26
N LEU A 250 5.11 7.89 -2.34
CA LEU A 250 5.52 9.25 -2.64
C LEU A 250 6.69 9.26 -3.62
N SER A 251 6.81 10.34 -4.38
CA SER A 251 7.99 10.58 -5.21
C SER A 251 9.22 10.87 -4.32
N ASN A 252 10.40 11.03 -4.90
CA ASN A 252 11.58 11.48 -4.13
C ASN A 252 11.64 13.02 -3.96
N ASN A 253 10.51 13.73 -4.16
CA ASN A 253 10.46 15.19 -4.04
C ASN A 253 10.36 15.60 -2.56
N PRO A 254 11.31 16.33 -1.97
CA PRO A 254 11.24 16.72 -0.54
C PRO A 254 9.99 17.54 -0.18
N ASN A 255 9.37 18.22 -1.15
CA ASN A 255 8.17 19.03 -0.96
C ASN A 255 6.93 18.29 -1.47
N HIS A 256 6.50 17.27 -0.73
CA HIS A 256 5.25 16.56 -1.02
C HIS A 256 4.04 17.46 -0.81
N CYS A 257 3.07 17.38 -1.74
CA CYS A 257 1.80 18.06 -1.49
C CYS A 257 1.02 17.32 -0.38
N PRO A 258 0.20 18.02 0.42
CA PRO A 258 -0.53 17.41 1.53
C PRO A 258 -1.45 16.26 1.12
N VAL A 259 -2.04 16.33 -0.07
CA VAL A 259 -2.92 15.28 -0.61
C VAL A 259 -2.14 13.99 -0.87
N CYS A 260 -1.00 14.07 -1.55
CA CYS A 260 -0.16 12.89 -1.79
C CYS A 260 0.31 12.28 -0.47
N ALA A 261 0.75 13.10 0.48
CA ALA A 261 1.25 12.64 1.77
C ALA A 261 0.16 11.89 2.57
N ALA A 262 -1.07 12.42 2.58
CA ALA A 262 -2.19 11.79 3.28
C ALA A 262 -2.66 10.49 2.61
N LEU A 263 -2.57 10.40 1.28
CA LEU A 263 -3.08 9.27 0.50
C LEU A 263 -2.01 8.21 0.17
N ALA A 264 -0.76 8.37 0.57
CA ALA A 264 0.24 7.32 0.41
C ALA A 264 -0.11 6.11 1.29
N GLY A 265 0.05 4.90 0.77
CA GLY A 265 -0.35 3.70 1.50
C GLY A 265 -0.58 2.47 0.62
N ARG A 266 -1.07 1.40 1.24
CA ARG A 266 -1.43 0.16 0.56
C ARG A 266 -2.92 0.16 0.26
N TYR A 267 -3.27 -0.23 -0.96
CA TYR A 267 -4.63 -0.20 -1.48
C TYR A 267 -5.02 -1.57 -2.03
N PRO A 268 -6.33 -1.90 -2.02
CA PRO A 268 -6.84 -3.09 -2.68
C PRO A 268 -6.50 -3.10 -4.17
N LYS A 269 -6.44 -4.31 -4.74
CA LYS A 269 -6.10 -4.54 -6.15
C LYS A 269 -7.04 -3.78 -7.09
N ASP A 270 -8.33 -3.73 -6.74
CA ASP A 270 -9.37 -3.11 -7.57
C ASP A 270 -9.36 -1.57 -7.52
N PHE A 271 -8.64 -0.98 -6.56
CA PHE A 271 -8.48 0.46 -6.51
C PHE A 271 -7.74 0.93 -7.78
N LYS A 272 -8.30 1.92 -8.44
CA LYS A 272 -7.76 2.52 -9.64
C LYS A 272 -6.96 3.77 -9.30
N PHE A 273 -5.65 3.69 -9.48
CA PHE A 273 -4.73 4.81 -9.28
C PHE A 273 -4.18 5.30 -10.62
N THR A 274 -4.65 6.46 -11.10
CA THR A 274 -4.09 7.16 -12.28
C THR A 274 -3.22 8.38 -11.89
N GLY A 275 -2.95 8.53 -10.59
CA GLY A 275 -2.46 9.76 -9.96
C GLY A 275 -3.52 10.40 -9.06
N TRP A 276 -3.10 11.19 -8.07
CA TRP A 276 -4.02 11.87 -7.16
C TRP A 276 -4.61 13.15 -7.77
N HIS A 277 -3.79 13.87 -8.52
CA HIS A 277 -4.07 15.20 -9.07
C HIS A 277 -3.22 15.47 -10.33
N PRO A 278 -3.46 16.57 -11.07
CA PRO A 278 -2.62 16.97 -12.20
C PRO A 278 -1.14 17.09 -11.82
N GLN A 279 -0.23 16.68 -12.71
CA GLN A 279 1.24 16.58 -12.46
C GLN A 279 1.64 15.73 -11.24
N CYS A 280 0.79 14.78 -10.82
CA CYS A 280 1.17 13.81 -9.80
C CYS A 280 2.40 13.00 -10.23
N ARG A 281 3.35 12.83 -9.30
CA ARG A 281 4.58 12.04 -9.50
C ARG A 281 4.67 10.82 -8.56
N CYS A 282 3.62 10.55 -7.79
CA CYS A 282 3.52 9.33 -6.99
C CYS A 282 3.49 8.10 -7.90
N SER A 283 4.05 7.00 -7.40
CA SER A 283 4.12 5.72 -8.10
C SER A 283 3.25 4.67 -7.43
N ALA A 284 2.80 3.69 -8.19
CA ALA A 284 2.13 2.49 -7.68
C ALA A 284 3.03 1.28 -7.90
N ILE A 285 3.14 0.43 -6.89
CA ILE A 285 3.95 -0.78 -6.92
C ILE A 285 3.04 -1.97 -6.59
N PRO A 286 2.99 -3.01 -7.43
CA PRO A 286 2.14 -4.17 -7.16
C PRO A 286 2.64 -4.96 -5.96
N ILE A 287 1.69 -5.44 -5.15
CA ILE A 287 1.95 -6.36 -4.03
C ILE A 287 1.64 -7.77 -4.53
N PHE A 288 2.58 -8.67 -4.33
CA PHE A 288 2.51 -10.04 -4.83
C PHE A 288 1.96 -10.97 -3.75
N LYS A 289 1.41 -12.11 -4.19
CA LYS A 289 1.28 -13.33 -3.39
C LYS A 289 2.60 -13.69 -2.69
N SER A 290 2.54 -14.52 -1.67
CA SER A 290 3.74 -15.07 -1.04
C SER A 290 4.46 -16.02 -2.00
N ASP A 291 5.74 -16.26 -1.75
CA ASP A 291 6.56 -17.14 -2.59
C ASP A 291 5.98 -18.56 -2.70
N ASN A 292 5.43 -19.09 -1.60
CA ASN A 292 4.78 -20.41 -1.58
C ASN A 292 3.48 -20.41 -2.41
N GLU A 293 2.65 -19.36 -2.28
CA GLU A 293 1.41 -19.22 -3.05
C GLU A 293 1.70 -19.07 -4.56
N LEU A 294 2.83 -18.45 -4.94
CA LEU A 294 3.27 -18.38 -6.33
C LEU A 294 3.71 -19.74 -6.88
N ASP A 295 4.44 -20.53 -6.08
CA ASP A 295 4.87 -21.87 -6.48
C ASP A 295 3.67 -22.81 -6.64
N ASP A 296 2.66 -22.70 -5.76
CA ASP A 296 1.38 -23.40 -5.88
C ASP A 296 0.59 -22.98 -7.13
N ASP A 297 0.54 -21.66 -7.44
CA ASP A 297 -0.08 -21.15 -8.66
C ASP A 297 0.58 -21.72 -9.93
N ILE A 298 1.92 -21.87 -9.94
CA ILE A 298 2.63 -22.48 -11.08
C ILE A 298 2.13 -23.91 -11.31
N MET A 299 2.03 -24.71 -10.25
CA MET A 299 1.55 -26.10 -10.37
C MET A 299 0.10 -26.15 -10.86
N ARG A 300 -0.77 -25.28 -10.34
CA ARG A 300 -2.17 -25.17 -10.78
C ARG A 300 -2.29 -24.80 -12.26
N ILE A 301 -1.53 -23.81 -12.73
CA ILE A 301 -1.52 -23.40 -14.15
C ILE A 301 -1.05 -24.55 -15.04
N LEU A 302 0.01 -25.25 -14.65
CA LEU A 302 0.53 -26.38 -15.44
C LEU A 302 -0.47 -27.53 -15.52
N ASN A 303 -1.31 -27.71 -14.50
CA ASN A 303 -2.33 -28.76 -14.43
C ASN A 303 -3.74 -28.30 -14.91
N ASP A 304 -3.88 -27.08 -15.43
CA ASP A 304 -5.18 -26.48 -15.82
C ASP A 304 -6.20 -26.39 -14.67
N GLU A 305 -5.71 -26.26 -13.44
CA GLU A 305 -6.51 -26.08 -12.23
C GLU A 305 -6.83 -24.60 -11.98
N PRO A 306 -7.96 -24.30 -11.31
CA PRO A 306 -8.26 -22.94 -10.87
C PRO A 306 -7.16 -22.38 -9.97
N LEU A 307 -6.77 -21.13 -10.24
CA LEU A 307 -5.86 -20.41 -9.36
C LEU A 307 -6.58 -19.97 -8.08
N MET A 308 -5.79 -19.88 -7.02
CA MET A 308 -6.20 -19.20 -5.79
C MET A 308 -6.54 -17.74 -6.11
N LEU A 309 -7.66 -17.26 -5.59
CA LEU A 309 -8.10 -15.89 -5.85
C LEU A 309 -7.19 -14.88 -5.11
N PRO A 310 -7.04 -13.65 -5.63
CA PRO A 310 -6.17 -12.65 -5.00
C PRO A 310 -6.54 -12.32 -3.54
N ASP A 311 -7.83 -12.34 -3.21
CA ASP A 311 -8.40 -12.04 -1.89
C ASP A 311 -8.26 -13.20 -0.89
N GLU A 312 -8.03 -14.42 -1.36
CA GLU A 312 -7.70 -15.57 -0.53
C GLU A 312 -6.26 -15.52 0.00
N SER A 313 -5.39 -14.67 -0.59
CA SER A 313 -3.97 -14.60 -0.22
C SER A 313 -3.79 -14.07 1.19
N SER A 314 -2.86 -14.69 1.91
CA SER A 314 -2.37 -14.18 3.20
C SER A 314 -1.79 -12.75 3.13
N ARG A 315 -1.46 -12.27 1.91
CA ARG A 315 -0.92 -10.93 1.64
C ARG A 315 -1.94 -9.97 1.01
N ALA A 316 -3.20 -10.40 0.87
CA ALA A 316 -4.25 -9.60 0.26
C ALA A 316 -4.46 -8.28 1.00
N ILE A 317 -4.59 -7.20 0.24
CA ILE A 317 -5.02 -5.92 0.79
C ILE A 317 -6.51 -5.76 0.49
N THR A 318 -7.34 -5.85 1.52
CA THR A 318 -8.81 -5.86 1.38
C THR A 318 -9.48 -4.57 1.88
N SER A 319 -8.74 -3.72 2.59
CA SER A 319 -9.21 -2.43 3.12
C SER A 319 -8.44 -1.24 2.54
N MET A 320 -9.07 -0.07 2.60
CA MET A 320 -8.43 1.20 2.27
C MET A 320 -7.50 1.63 3.42
N PRO A 321 -6.38 2.32 3.15
CA PRO A 321 -5.45 2.69 4.21
C PRO A 321 -6.04 3.77 5.13
N ALA A 322 -5.67 3.77 6.41
CA ALA A 322 -6.18 4.74 7.39
C ALA A 322 -6.05 6.21 6.97
N GLY A 323 -4.94 6.58 6.30
CA GLY A 323 -4.74 7.93 5.76
C GLY A 323 -5.78 8.33 4.71
N TYR A 324 -6.23 7.38 3.88
CA TYR A 324 -7.33 7.58 2.94
C TYR A 324 -8.64 7.83 3.67
N ASN A 325 -9.00 6.96 4.62
CA ASN A 325 -10.25 7.07 5.38
C ASN A 325 -10.32 8.41 6.12
N LYS A 326 -9.22 8.81 6.77
CA LYS A 326 -9.11 10.12 7.42
C LYS A 326 -9.27 11.27 6.42
N TRP A 327 -8.58 11.21 5.27
CA TRP A 327 -8.70 12.25 4.26
C TRP A 327 -10.13 12.39 3.72
N MET A 328 -10.81 11.26 3.48
CA MET A 328 -12.20 11.26 3.04
C MET A 328 -13.11 11.92 4.08
N ASN A 329 -12.93 11.61 5.36
CA ASN A 329 -13.69 12.20 6.46
C ASN A 329 -13.42 13.70 6.63
N ASP A 330 -12.15 14.11 6.63
CA ASP A 330 -11.76 15.52 6.79
C ASP A 330 -12.23 16.42 5.62
N ASN A 331 -12.59 15.83 4.47
CA ASN A 331 -12.92 16.56 3.24
C ASN A 331 -14.36 16.34 2.76
N GLN A 332 -15.24 15.71 3.54
CA GLN A 332 -16.62 15.38 3.12
C GLN A 332 -17.37 16.60 2.58
N ASP A 333 -17.38 17.71 3.32
CA ASP A 333 -18.08 18.95 2.91
C ASP A 333 -17.51 19.53 1.60
N ARG A 334 -16.17 19.50 1.47
CA ARG A 334 -15.48 19.98 0.27
C ARG A 334 -15.81 19.13 -0.95
N ILE A 335 -15.94 17.82 -0.76
CA ILE A 335 -16.30 16.88 -1.82
C ILE A 335 -17.74 17.12 -2.26
N ALA A 336 -18.67 17.28 -1.31
CA ALA A 336 -20.09 17.51 -1.62
C ALA A 336 -20.33 18.79 -2.45
N GLY A 337 -19.57 19.86 -2.18
CA GLY A 337 -19.67 21.13 -2.90
C GLY A 337 -18.78 21.26 -4.15
N ALA A 338 -17.95 20.27 -4.47
CA ALA A 338 -16.93 20.41 -5.51
C ALA A 338 -17.50 20.28 -6.94
N LYS A 339 -17.21 21.27 -7.79
CA LYS A 339 -17.48 21.18 -9.24
C LYS A 339 -16.56 20.21 -9.99
N SER A 340 -15.39 19.91 -9.43
CA SER A 340 -14.41 19.00 -10.00
C SER A 340 -13.80 18.18 -8.87
N LEU A 341 -13.86 16.86 -9.01
CA LEU A 341 -13.36 15.92 -8.01
C LEU A 341 -11.93 15.46 -8.33
N PRO A 342 -11.13 15.11 -7.29
CA PRO A 342 -9.87 14.39 -7.47
C PRO A 342 -10.04 13.11 -8.29
N TYR A 343 -8.98 12.71 -8.99
CA TYR A 343 -9.03 11.59 -9.93
C TYR A 343 -9.46 10.29 -9.27
N PHE A 344 -8.90 9.97 -8.11
CA PHE A 344 -9.23 8.75 -7.41
C PHE A 344 -10.69 8.66 -6.98
N ILE A 345 -11.36 9.79 -6.68
CA ILE A 345 -12.80 9.77 -6.38
C ILE A 345 -13.59 9.45 -7.65
N ARG A 346 -13.33 10.20 -8.73
CA ARG A 346 -13.95 9.99 -10.05
C ARG A 346 -13.77 8.54 -10.54
N ASP A 347 -12.58 7.99 -10.34
CA ASP A 347 -12.18 6.71 -10.92
C ASP A 347 -12.69 5.53 -10.09
N ASN A 348 -12.88 5.66 -8.77
CA ASN A 348 -13.22 4.55 -7.87
C ASN A 348 -14.65 4.53 -7.34
N TYR A 349 -15.37 5.65 -7.33
CA TYR A 349 -16.76 5.69 -6.86
C TYR A 349 -17.77 5.57 -7.99
N VAL A 350 -18.94 4.99 -7.70
CA VAL A 350 -20.01 4.80 -8.68
C VAL A 350 -20.42 6.16 -9.25
N LYS A 351 -20.21 6.35 -10.56
CA LYS A 351 -20.40 7.63 -11.27
C LYS A 351 -19.62 8.81 -10.66
N GLY A 352 -18.55 8.54 -9.92
CA GLY A 352 -17.75 9.55 -9.20
C GLY A 352 -18.46 10.15 -7.99
N ASP A 353 -19.50 9.49 -7.48
CA ASP A 353 -20.34 9.98 -6.38
C ASP A 353 -20.03 9.19 -5.11
N VAL A 354 -19.46 9.88 -4.11
CA VAL A 354 -19.07 9.25 -2.84
C VAL A 354 -20.25 8.65 -2.10
N SER A 355 -21.45 9.23 -2.24
CA SER A 355 -22.67 8.73 -1.58
C SER A 355 -23.16 7.40 -2.14
N LYS A 356 -22.73 7.04 -3.36
CA LYS A 356 -23.12 5.78 -4.03
C LYS A 356 -22.14 4.64 -3.78
N GLY A 357 -21.12 4.86 -2.96
CA GLY A 357 -20.12 3.87 -2.62
C GLY A 357 -19.09 3.59 -3.72
N LEU A 358 -18.12 2.74 -3.37
CA LEU A 358 -17.04 2.30 -4.25
C LEU A 358 -17.58 1.37 -5.35
N LYS A 359 -16.88 1.31 -6.49
CA LYS A 359 -17.18 0.39 -7.60
C LYS A 359 -16.81 -1.07 -7.32
N PHE A 360 -16.11 -1.31 -6.21
CA PHE A 360 -15.60 -2.61 -5.81
C PHE A 360 -15.85 -2.80 -4.32
N VAL A 361 -15.87 -4.07 -3.91
CA VAL A 361 -16.07 -4.43 -2.50
C VAL A 361 -14.76 -4.17 -1.77
N VAL A 362 -14.85 -3.33 -0.74
CA VAL A 362 -13.82 -3.26 0.29
C VAL A 362 -14.35 -3.97 1.51
N VAL A 363 -13.49 -4.71 2.19
CA VAL A 363 -13.75 -5.04 3.57
C VAL A 363 -13.57 -3.72 4.29
N GLU A 364 -14.68 -3.10 4.71
CA GLU A 364 -14.61 -1.93 5.57
C GLU A 364 -13.65 -2.27 6.70
N GLU A 365 -12.68 -1.39 6.92
CA GLU A 365 -11.86 -1.45 8.12
C GLU A 365 -12.83 -1.15 9.27
N SER A 366 -13.59 -2.17 9.69
CA SER A 366 -14.43 -2.13 10.89
C SER A 366 -13.50 -1.57 11.94
N ALA A 367 -13.84 -0.40 12.50
CA ALA A 367 -13.03 0.35 13.47
C ALA A 367 -12.07 -0.61 14.16
N ALA A 368 -10.76 -0.51 13.82
CA ALA A 368 -9.76 -1.54 14.09
C ALA A 368 -10.15 -2.37 15.31
N LYS A 369 -10.51 -3.65 15.10
CA LYS A 369 -10.86 -4.55 16.20
C LYS A 369 -9.85 -4.30 17.31
N PRO A 370 -10.31 -3.94 18.53
CA PRO A 370 -9.43 -3.38 19.55
C PRO A 370 -8.26 -4.33 19.76
N THR A 371 -7.05 -3.97 19.36
CA THR A 371 -5.88 -4.88 19.39
C THR A 371 -5.47 -5.30 20.80
N THR A 372 -6.10 -4.69 21.81
CA THR A 372 -5.93 -4.94 23.23
C THR A 372 -7.29 -4.93 23.92
N LEU A 373 -7.46 -5.78 24.94
CA LEU A 373 -8.66 -5.81 25.76
C LEU A 373 -8.65 -4.66 26.77
N ASP A 374 -9.84 -4.12 27.02
CA ASP A 374 -10.09 -3.18 28.11
C ASP A 374 -10.55 -3.96 29.35
N LEU A 375 -9.60 -4.39 30.18
CA LEU A 375 -9.89 -5.19 31.38
C LEU A 375 -10.78 -4.44 32.39
N SER A 376 -10.83 -3.10 32.34
CA SER A 376 -11.70 -2.32 33.24
C SER A 376 -13.19 -2.57 32.99
N LYS A 377 -13.55 -2.99 31.77
CA LYS A 377 -14.93 -3.36 31.40
C LYS A 377 -15.29 -4.79 31.80
N LEU A 378 -14.30 -5.66 31.94
CA LEU A 378 -14.48 -7.09 32.17
C LEU A 378 -14.29 -7.49 33.64
N ILE A 379 -13.55 -6.68 34.41
CA ILE A 379 -13.23 -6.94 35.81
C ILE A 379 -13.78 -5.80 36.65
N LYS A 380 -14.71 -6.09 37.57
CA LYS A 380 -15.30 -5.08 38.45
C LYS A 380 -14.39 -4.71 39.62
N GLY A 381 -13.88 -5.71 40.33
CA GLY A 381 -13.02 -5.54 41.50
C GLY A 381 -11.55 -5.29 41.17
N ASP A 382 -10.72 -5.30 42.22
CA ASP A 382 -9.26 -5.20 42.10
C ASP A 382 -8.62 -6.50 41.59
N ILE A 383 -9.17 -7.63 42.01
CA ILE A 383 -8.78 -8.96 41.57
C ILE A 383 -10.02 -9.62 40.98
N PRO A 384 -9.98 -10.11 39.72
CA PRO A 384 -11.13 -10.74 39.09
C PRO A 384 -11.58 -11.99 39.83
N THR A 385 -12.87 -12.27 39.80
CA THR A 385 -13.46 -13.57 40.17
C THR A 385 -13.17 -14.62 39.09
N ASN A 386 -13.34 -15.91 39.40
CA ASN A 386 -13.18 -16.98 38.41
C ASN A 386 -14.09 -16.79 37.18
N ARG A 387 -15.28 -16.24 37.38
CA ARG A 387 -16.21 -15.90 36.29
C ARG A 387 -15.64 -14.79 35.41
N GLU A 388 -15.14 -13.71 36.01
CA GLU A 388 -14.55 -12.60 35.24
C GLU A 388 -13.27 -13.05 34.51
N VAL A 389 -12.46 -13.96 35.08
CA VAL A 389 -11.33 -14.55 34.34
C VAL A 389 -11.80 -15.33 33.11
N LYS A 390 -12.87 -16.12 33.25
CA LYS A 390 -13.49 -16.80 32.12
C LYS A 390 -13.94 -15.80 31.05
N ASP A 391 -14.62 -14.73 31.47
CA ASP A 391 -15.09 -13.69 30.56
C ASP A 391 -13.92 -12.98 29.85
N VAL A 392 -12.80 -12.73 30.54
CA VAL A 392 -11.57 -12.17 29.97
C VAL A 392 -10.96 -13.09 28.91
N LEU A 393 -10.83 -14.39 29.20
CA LEU A 393 -10.23 -15.35 28.25
C LEU A 393 -11.15 -15.63 27.06
N LEU A 394 -12.47 -15.58 27.24
CA LEU A 394 -13.43 -15.63 26.13
C LEU A 394 -13.33 -14.39 25.25
N ALA A 395 -13.28 -13.20 25.85
CA ALA A 395 -13.06 -11.95 25.10
C ALA A 395 -11.71 -11.94 24.37
N TYR A 396 -10.67 -12.54 24.97
CA TYR A 396 -9.38 -12.75 24.32
C TYR A 396 -9.52 -13.66 23.09
N ALA A 397 -10.25 -14.77 23.20
CA ALA A 397 -10.48 -15.68 22.08
C ALA A 397 -11.27 -15.03 20.95
N GLU A 398 -12.20 -14.13 21.25
CA GLU A 398 -12.90 -13.31 20.24
C GLU A 398 -11.96 -12.30 19.56
N LEU A 399 -11.04 -11.71 20.33
CA LEU A 399 -10.03 -10.79 19.82
C LEU A 399 -8.98 -11.52 18.96
N SER A 400 -8.57 -12.73 19.34
CA SER A 400 -7.53 -13.53 18.70
C SER A 400 -8.03 -14.93 18.34
N PRO A 401 -8.95 -15.04 17.36
CA PRO A 401 -9.58 -16.32 17.02
C PRO A 401 -8.56 -17.36 16.50
N ASP A 402 -7.49 -16.92 15.85
CA ASP A 402 -6.43 -17.79 15.32
C ASP A 402 -5.61 -18.50 16.39
N ASP A 403 -5.72 -18.09 17.66
CA ASP A 403 -5.07 -18.78 18.78
C ASP A 403 -5.87 -20.01 19.26
N PHE A 404 -7.07 -20.24 18.71
CA PHE A 404 -7.90 -21.39 19.03
C PHE A 404 -8.45 -22.04 17.77
N ARG A 405 -7.99 -23.27 17.48
CA ARG A 405 -8.35 -23.99 16.24
C ARG A 405 -9.84 -24.10 15.92
N GLN A 406 -10.70 -24.21 16.94
CA GLN A 406 -12.17 -24.21 16.82
C GLN A 406 -12.80 -23.31 17.91
N GLY A 407 -12.09 -22.25 18.32
CA GLY A 407 -12.52 -21.37 19.41
C GLY A 407 -12.32 -21.93 20.82
N LEU A 408 -12.59 -21.07 21.80
CA LEU A 408 -12.58 -21.38 23.23
C LEU A 408 -14.03 -21.47 23.73
N GLY A 409 -14.41 -22.63 24.26
CA GLY A 409 -15.77 -22.86 24.75
C GLY A 409 -15.92 -22.67 26.25
N ASP A 410 -14.89 -23.00 27.03
CA ASP A 410 -14.95 -22.89 28.48
C ASP A 410 -13.59 -22.63 29.13
N VAL A 411 -13.65 -22.01 30.32
CA VAL A 411 -12.53 -21.80 31.23
C VAL A 411 -12.97 -22.27 32.60
N THR A 412 -12.29 -23.28 33.12
CA THR A 412 -12.68 -23.96 34.36
C THR A 412 -11.60 -23.88 35.43
N PHE A 413 -12.01 -24.04 36.67
CA PHE A 413 -11.15 -24.00 37.86
C PHE A 413 -11.40 -25.25 38.68
N GLN A 414 -10.34 -26.01 38.96
CA GLN A 414 -10.45 -27.23 39.76
C GLN A 414 -9.24 -27.42 40.66
N LYS A 415 -9.45 -28.08 41.80
CA LYS A 415 -8.36 -28.40 42.72
C LYS A 415 -7.59 -29.62 42.20
N SER A 416 -6.49 -29.40 41.49
CA SER A 416 -5.65 -30.46 40.92
C SER A 416 -4.22 -30.43 41.45
N ARG A 417 -3.66 -31.59 41.78
CA ARG A 417 -2.23 -31.73 42.12
C ARG A 417 -1.37 -32.14 40.92
N SER A 418 -1.97 -32.40 39.77
CA SER A 418 -1.31 -33.02 38.62
C SER A 418 -0.78 -32.01 37.60
N TYR A 419 -1.31 -30.79 37.58
CA TYR A 419 -0.91 -29.74 36.64
C TYR A 419 -1.20 -28.35 37.23
N LEU A 420 -0.48 -27.34 36.73
CA LEU A 420 -0.74 -25.94 37.04
C LEU A 420 -1.92 -25.43 36.20
N MET A 421 -1.86 -25.68 34.89
CA MET A 421 -2.88 -25.36 33.90
C MET A 421 -2.98 -26.52 32.90
N GLN A 422 -4.08 -26.59 32.16
CA GLN A 422 -4.30 -27.66 31.19
C GLN A 422 -5.26 -27.20 30.09
N HIS A 423 -4.89 -27.50 28.84
CA HIS A 423 -5.79 -27.54 27.70
C HIS A 423 -6.44 -28.92 27.54
N SER A 424 -7.72 -28.93 27.18
CA SER A 424 -8.40 -30.13 26.72
C SER A 424 -9.41 -29.81 25.62
N MET A 425 -9.70 -30.80 24.78
CA MET A 425 -10.70 -30.70 23.73
C MET A 425 -11.26 -32.09 23.44
N ARG A 426 -12.54 -32.18 23.07
CA ARG A 426 -13.14 -33.46 22.68
C ARG A 426 -12.71 -33.82 21.27
N TYR A 427 -12.65 -35.12 20.99
CA TYR A 427 -12.43 -35.61 19.64
C TYR A 427 -13.33 -36.81 19.37
N ARG A 428 -13.59 -37.06 18.08
CA ARG A 428 -14.35 -38.22 17.62
C ARG A 428 -13.38 -39.39 17.37
N PRO A 429 -13.51 -40.52 18.08
CA PRO A 429 -12.58 -41.64 17.91
C PRO A 429 -12.66 -42.34 16.54
N SER A 430 -13.79 -42.24 15.83
CA SER A 430 -13.99 -42.96 14.57
C SER A 430 -13.10 -42.47 13.43
N ASP A 431 -12.75 -41.18 13.43
CA ASP A 431 -11.97 -40.52 12.37
C ASP A 431 -10.80 -39.69 12.92
N ASN A 432 -10.58 -39.69 14.23
CA ASN A 432 -9.60 -38.85 14.92
C ASN A 432 -9.73 -37.38 14.50
N THR A 433 -10.93 -36.83 14.57
CA THR A 433 -11.17 -35.39 14.34
C THR A 433 -11.52 -34.69 15.65
N TRP A 434 -11.01 -33.46 15.83
CA TRP A 434 -11.40 -32.63 16.96
C TRP A 434 -12.86 -32.18 16.83
N VAL A 435 -13.59 -32.20 17.94
CA VAL A 435 -15.01 -31.86 18.01
C VAL A 435 -15.27 -30.91 19.18
N GLY A 436 -16.05 -29.87 18.94
CA GLY A 436 -16.39 -28.87 19.95
C GLY A 436 -15.33 -27.78 20.04
N GLN A 437 -15.24 -27.11 21.18
CA GLN A 437 -14.30 -26.00 21.39
C GLN A 437 -13.29 -26.37 22.48
N SER A 438 -12.19 -25.61 22.55
CA SER A 438 -11.17 -25.82 23.59
C SER A 438 -11.72 -25.52 24.98
N THR A 439 -11.21 -26.23 25.99
CA THR A 439 -11.42 -25.93 27.40
C THR A 439 -10.08 -25.69 28.08
N LEU A 440 -9.89 -24.50 28.63
CA LEU A 440 -8.73 -24.18 29.46
C LEU A 440 -9.08 -24.42 30.93
N THR A 441 -8.14 -24.99 31.68
CA THR A 441 -8.35 -25.31 33.08
C THR A 441 -7.20 -24.81 33.93
N MET A 442 -7.50 -24.11 35.03
CA MET A 442 -6.51 -23.66 36.00
C MET A 442 -6.65 -24.43 37.32
N SER A 443 -5.53 -24.87 37.88
CA SER A 443 -5.51 -25.48 39.20
C SER A 443 -5.67 -24.43 40.31
N THR A 444 -6.59 -24.70 41.24
CA THR A 444 -6.76 -23.91 42.48
C THR A 444 -5.96 -24.50 43.65
N HIS A 445 -5.06 -25.45 43.40
CA HIS A 445 -4.19 -26.02 44.43
C HIS A 445 -2.95 -25.15 44.62
N THR A 446 -2.56 -24.92 45.88
CA THR A 446 -1.26 -24.35 46.23
C THR A 446 -0.19 -25.45 46.25
N PHE A 447 0.75 -25.35 45.32
CA PHE A 447 1.92 -26.21 45.23
C PHE A 447 3.01 -25.64 46.13
N ASN A 448 3.54 -26.44 47.05
CA ASN A 448 4.63 -26.02 47.95
C ASN A 448 5.95 -26.61 47.47
N GLY A 449 7.03 -25.83 47.55
CA GLY A 449 8.36 -26.30 47.16
C GLY A 449 9.35 -25.15 47.00
N THR A 450 10.62 -25.45 47.25
CA THR A 450 11.73 -24.47 47.14
C THR A 450 12.00 -24.02 45.70
N MET A 451 11.45 -24.73 44.71
CA MET A 451 11.51 -24.32 43.30
C MET A 451 10.65 -23.10 42.99
N PHE A 452 9.65 -22.80 43.81
CA PHE A 452 8.77 -21.65 43.65
C PHE A 452 9.31 -20.44 44.41
N GLU A 453 9.25 -19.26 43.79
CA GLU A 453 9.61 -18.01 44.44
C GLU A 453 8.60 -17.73 45.56
N GLY A 454 9.10 -17.60 46.79
CA GLY A 454 8.26 -17.51 47.99
C GLY A 454 7.82 -18.87 48.57
N GLY A 455 8.35 -19.99 48.06
CA GLY A 455 8.16 -21.33 48.61
C GLY A 455 6.82 -22.01 48.27
N SER A 456 5.93 -21.32 47.58
CA SER A 456 4.67 -21.87 47.08
C SER A 456 4.16 -21.16 45.84
N PHE A 457 3.32 -21.83 45.06
CA PHE A 457 2.71 -21.29 43.84
C PHE A 457 1.28 -21.81 43.66
N ASN A 458 0.33 -20.91 43.39
CA ASN A 458 -1.05 -21.25 43.06
C ASN A 458 -1.41 -20.61 41.71
N ALA A 459 -1.57 -21.43 40.68
CA ALA A 459 -1.71 -20.97 39.30
C ALA A 459 -2.95 -20.07 39.10
N ALA A 460 -4.10 -20.47 39.64
CA ALA A 460 -5.33 -19.70 39.54
C ALA A 460 -5.23 -18.34 40.27
N GLU A 461 -4.64 -18.31 41.47
CA GLU A 461 -4.48 -17.08 42.25
C GLU A 461 -3.50 -16.11 41.60
N GLN A 462 -2.37 -16.62 41.08
CA GLN A 462 -1.36 -15.79 40.41
C GLN A 462 -1.89 -15.23 39.10
N PHE A 463 -2.62 -16.02 38.29
CA PHE A 463 -3.21 -15.54 37.03
C PHE A 463 -4.27 -14.47 37.27
N ARG A 464 -5.14 -14.68 38.27
CA ARG A 464 -6.13 -13.67 38.68
C ARG A 464 -5.46 -12.37 39.13
N SER A 465 -4.45 -12.49 39.98
CA SER A 465 -3.72 -11.32 40.48
C SER A 465 -2.98 -10.58 39.36
N ALA A 466 -2.46 -11.32 38.37
CA ALA A 466 -1.81 -10.74 37.20
C ALA A 466 -2.79 -9.89 36.36
N LEU A 467 -4.00 -10.39 36.10
CA LEU A 467 -5.04 -9.62 35.40
C LEU A 467 -5.46 -8.36 36.18
N GLY A 468 -5.54 -8.46 37.51
CA GLY A 468 -5.79 -7.31 38.38
C GLY A 468 -4.70 -6.24 38.28
N ALA A 469 -3.42 -6.66 38.31
CA ALA A 469 -2.28 -5.77 38.15
C ALA A 469 -2.25 -5.12 36.76
N ILE A 470 -2.52 -5.88 35.68
CA ILE A 470 -2.61 -5.34 34.32
C ILE A 470 -3.70 -4.28 34.22
N LYS A 471 -4.90 -4.55 34.76
CA LYS A 471 -6.00 -3.57 34.80
C LYS A 471 -5.58 -2.26 35.48
N LYS A 472 -4.78 -2.34 36.55
CA LYS A 472 -4.29 -1.17 37.29
C LYS A 472 -3.06 -0.49 36.67
N GLY A 473 -2.46 -1.09 35.63
CA GLY A 473 -1.19 -0.62 35.06
C GLY A 473 0.02 -0.86 35.98
N GLU A 474 -0.09 -1.81 36.90
CA GLU A 474 0.98 -2.17 37.83
C GLU A 474 1.99 -3.11 37.18
N LYS A 475 3.22 -3.13 37.73
CA LYS A 475 4.24 -4.09 37.31
C LYS A 475 3.88 -5.49 37.79
N LEU A 476 3.90 -6.46 36.89
CA LEU A 476 3.73 -7.86 37.26
C LEU A 476 4.88 -8.32 38.14
N THR A 477 4.59 -9.16 39.13
CA THR A 477 5.63 -9.95 39.80
C THR A 477 6.05 -11.13 38.92
N PHE A 478 7.19 -11.75 39.23
CA PHE A 478 7.63 -12.95 38.51
C PHE A 478 6.56 -14.04 38.49
N ASN A 479 5.95 -14.36 39.64
CA ASN A 479 4.90 -15.38 39.75
C ASN A 479 3.64 -15.03 38.94
N GLN A 480 3.26 -13.76 38.90
CA GLN A 480 2.13 -13.28 38.09
C GLN A 480 2.43 -13.42 36.60
N GLU A 481 3.58 -12.93 36.15
CA GLU A 481 3.98 -13.01 34.73
C GLU A 481 4.19 -14.46 34.27
N TYR A 482 4.81 -15.30 35.12
CA TYR A 482 4.98 -16.73 34.87
C TYR A 482 3.63 -17.46 34.74
N SER A 483 2.62 -17.08 35.52
CA SER A 483 1.28 -17.66 35.37
C SER A 483 0.63 -17.34 34.02
N ILE A 484 0.93 -16.17 33.44
CA ILE A 484 0.46 -15.82 32.09
C ILE A 484 1.22 -16.61 31.02
N GLU A 485 2.52 -16.80 31.18
CA GLU A 485 3.33 -17.67 30.30
C GLU A 485 2.81 -19.12 30.32
N ALA A 486 2.52 -19.66 31.50
CA ALA A 486 1.95 -20.99 31.66
C ALA A 486 0.57 -21.10 30.97
N MET A 487 -0.26 -20.06 31.02
CA MET A 487 -1.52 -20.05 30.27
C MET A 487 -1.28 -19.99 28.75
N TRP A 488 -0.29 -19.20 28.32
CA TRP A 488 0.07 -19.11 26.90
C TRP A 488 0.54 -20.45 26.34
N HIS A 489 1.30 -21.23 27.12
CA HIS A 489 1.65 -22.61 26.78
C HIS A 489 0.42 -23.47 26.43
N GLU A 490 -0.63 -23.41 27.26
CA GLU A 490 -1.89 -24.13 27.01
C GLU A 490 -2.65 -23.60 25.80
N ILE A 491 -2.59 -22.28 25.55
CA ILE A 491 -3.16 -21.68 24.34
C ILE A 491 -2.43 -22.15 23.08
N LEU A 492 -1.11 -22.36 23.12
CA LEU A 492 -0.38 -22.95 21.99
C LEU A 492 -0.82 -24.40 21.69
N HIS A 493 -1.19 -25.18 22.72
CA HIS A 493 -1.86 -26.47 22.52
C HIS A 493 -3.24 -26.33 21.88
N ALA A 494 -4.01 -25.31 22.28
CA ALA A 494 -5.30 -25.01 21.67
C ALA A 494 -5.18 -24.57 20.19
N LYS A 495 -4.05 -23.94 19.84
CA LYS A 495 -3.75 -23.39 18.51
C LYS A 495 -3.30 -24.43 17.48
N THR A 496 -2.57 -25.46 17.92
CA THR A 496 -1.98 -26.44 16.98
C THR A 496 -3.04 -27.06 16.07
N LYS A 497 -2.66 -27.45 14.85
CA LYS A 497 -3.52 -28.19 13.91
C LYS A 497 -3.33 -29.71 14.01
N THR A 498 -2.48 -30.19 14.92
CA THR A 498 -2.22 -31.62 15.14
C THR A 498 -3.51 -32.41 15.33
N PRO A 499 -3.74 -33.53 14.60
CA PRO A 499 -4.87 -34.42 14.85
C PRO A 499 -4.78 -35.09 16.24
N PRO A 500 -5.91 -35.43 16.89
CA PRO A 500 -5.94 -36.22 18.12
C PRO A 500 -5.24 -37.56 17.88
N LYS A 501 -4.08 -37.74 18.48
CA LYS A 501 -3.29 -38.96 18.37
C LYS A 501 -2.48 -39.17 19.63
N ARG A 502 -2.35 -40.42 20.05
CA ARG A 502 -1.44 -40.79 21.15
C ARG A 502 0.01 -40.67 20.66
N LEU A 503 0.77 -39.79 21.29
CA LEU A 503 2.19 -39.61 21.04
C LEU A 503 3.01 -40.61 21.87
N THR A 504 4.19 -40.97 21.38
CA THR A 504 5.19 -41.71 22.17
C THR A 504 5.80 -40.80 23.23
N THR A 505 6.45 -41.38 24.26
CA THR A 505 7.13 -40.60 25.30
C THR A 505 8.17 -39.63 24.73
N ALA A 506 8.91 -40.04 23.70
CA ALA A 506 9.89 -39.19 23.02
C ALA A 506 9.22 -38.03 22.28
N GLN A 507 8.15 -38.30 21.54
CA GLN A 507 7.37 -37.28 20.85
C GLN A 507 6.75 -36.26 21.82
N VAL A 508 6.19 -36.72 22.94
CA VAL A 508 5.68 -35.83 24.01
C VAL A 508 6.81 -34.95 24.51
N LYS A 509 7.94 -35.52 24.91
CA LYS A 509 9.08 -34.75 25.43
C LYS A 509 9.56 -33.70 24.44
N SER A 510 9.74 -34.05 23.17
CA SER A 510 10.16 -33.12 22.12
C SER A 510 9.13 -32.01 21.87
N MET A 511 7.85 -32.38 21.82
CA MET A 511 6.75 -31.44 21.59
C MET A 511 6.63 -30.46 22.75
N GLU A 512 6.60 -30.92 24.00
CA GLU A 512 6.53 -30.08 25.20
C GLU A 512 7.74 -29.15 25.32
N THR A 513 8.93 -29.64 24.96
CA THR A 513 10.15 -28.81 24.95
C THR A 513 10.01 -27.64 23.96
N VAL A 514 9.55 -27.90 22.73
CA VAL A 514 9.35 -26.85 21.72
C VAL A 514 8.17 -25.95 22.09
N ASN A 515 7.06 -26.50 22.60
CA ASN A 515 5.90 -25.73 23.03
C ASN A 515 6.26 -24.74 24.12
N GLN A 516 6.93 -25.20 25.17
CA GLN A 516 7.41 -24.34 26.25
C GLN A 516 8.47 -23.34 25.76
N PHE A 517 9.40 -23.76 24.89
CA PHE A 517 10.39 -22.84 24.33
C PHE A 517 9.73 -21.69 23.55
N VAL A 518 8.74 -22.01 22.71
CA VAL A 518 7.96 -21.00 21.97
C VAL A 518 7.14 -20.14 22.92
N ALA A 519 6.51 -20.74 23.93
CA ALA A 519 5.70 -20.02 24.93
C ALA A 519 6.52 -18.93 25.63
N ARG A 520 7.68 -19.28 26.21
CA ARG A 520 8.57 -18.32 26.91
C ARG A 520 9.09 -17.19 26.01
N HIS A 521 9.16 -17.43 24.70
CA HIS A 521 9.60 -16.42 23.71
C HIS A 521 8.49 -15.52 23.19
N THR A 522 7.22 -15.89 23.34
CA THR A 522 6.10 -15.23 22.62
C THR A 522 4.92 -14.82 23.49
N TYR A 523 4.90 -15.18 24.78
CA TYR A 523 3.81 -14.82 25.69
C TYR A 523 3.68 -13.31 25.95
N ASP A 524 4.70 -12.52 25.64
CA ASP A 524 4.65 -11.06 25.70
C ASP A 524 3.58 -10.50 24.78
N GLY A 525 3.38 -11.08 23.59
CA GLY A 525 2.28 -10.72 22.70
C GLY A 525 0.90 -11.03 23.29
N PHE A 526 0.80 -12.08 24.14
CA PHE A 526 -0.43 -12.36 24.88
C PHE A 526 -0.68 -11.31 25.97
N ILE A 527 0.36 -10.93 26.73
CA ILE A 527 0.28 -9.87 27.74
C ILE A 527 -0.11 -8.52 27.11
N GLU A 528 0.45 -8.17 25.96
CA GLU A 528 0.12 -6.94 25.24
C GLU A 528 -1.36 -6.89 24.86
N LYS A 529 -1.92 -7.99 24.35
CA LYS A 529 -3.35 -8.11 24.01
C LYS A 529 -4.27 -8.02 25.24
N LEU A 530 -3.77 -8.32 26.44
CA LEU A 530 -4.47 -8.10 27.71
C LEU A 530 -4.34 -6.66 28.22
N GLY A 531 -3.56 -5.80 27.55
CA GLY A 531 -3.28 -4.42 27.95
C GLY A 531 -2.08 -4.27 28.90
N GLY A 532 -1.27 -5.32 29.09
CA GLY A 532 -0.13 -5.34 30.00
C GLY A 532 1.22 -5.19 29.29
N LYS A 533 2.31 -5.32 30.07
CA LYS A 533 3.68 -5.38 29.56
C LYS A 533 4.50 -6.45 30.28
N ALA A 534 5.16 -7.31 29.51
CA ALA A 534 6.12 -8.29 30.04
C ALA A 534 7.39 -7.59 30.50
N ILE A 535 7.87 -7.90 31.71
CA ILE A 535 9.10 -7.35 32.28
C ILE A 535 10.04 -8.42 32.84
N HIS A 536 9.57 -9.66 32.98
CA HIS A 536 10.32 -10.82 33.48
C HIS A 536 10.68 -11.83 32.38
N LYS A 537 10.46 -11.51 31.10
CA LYS A 537 10.76 -12.38 29.94
C LYS A 537 12.10 -13.11 30.00
N GLU A 538 13.20 -12.40 30.19
CA GLU A 538 14.53 -13.02 30.30
C GLU A 538 14.64 -13.96 31.50
N THR A 539 14.10 -13.58 32.66
CA THR A 539 14.12 -14.42 33.86
C THR A 539 13.23 -15.66 33.71
N ILE A 540 12.08 -15.54 33.04
CA ILE A 540 11.17 -16.65 32.76
C ILE A 540 11.79 -17.60 31.73
N LEU A 541 12.48 -17.07 30.71
CA LEU A 541 13.27 -17.86 29.76
C LEU A 541 14.30 -18.75 30.47
N ASP A 542 14.98 -18.22 31.48
CA ASP A 542 16.00 -18.95 32.24
C ASP A 542 15.42 -19.88 33.33
N LYS A 543 14.46 -19.38 34.11
CA LYS A 543 14.08 -19.96 35.42
C LYS A 543 12.58 -20.22 35.61
N GLY A 544 11.74 -20.09 34.57
CA GLY A 544 10.32 -20.44 34.68
C GLY A 544 10.14 -21.89 35.15
N TYR A 545 9.15 -22.17 36.01
CA TYR A 545 9.09 -23.41 36.80
C TYR A 545 8.93 -24.69 35.97
N GLY A 546 8.02 -24.67 34.99
CA GLY A 546 7.69 -25.81 34.12
C GLY A 546 8.80 -26.10 33.10
N TYR A 547 9.19 -27.38 33.00
CA TYR A 547 10.18 -27.88 32.02
C TYR A 547 11.57 -27.21 32.06
N THR A 548 11.94 -26.58 33.19
CA THR A 548 13.20 -25.81 33.34
C THR A 548 14.41 -26.53 32.74
N SER A 549 14.68 -27.76 33.18
CA SER A 549 15.87 -28.51 32.73
C SER A 549 15.84 -28.84 31.23
N TRP A 550 14.66 -29.04 30.64
CA TRP A 550 14.54 -29.33 29.21
C TRP A 550 14.80 -28.08 28.38
N ILE A 551 14.31 -26.93 28.83
CA ILE A 551 14.56 -25.64 28.19
C ILE A 551 16.03 -25.25 28.31
N SER A 552 16.64 -25.39 29.49
CA SER A 552 18.07 -25.13 29.67
C SER A 552 18.91 -25.99 28.73
N ASN A 553 18.68 -27.32 28.70
CA ASN A 553 19.40 -28.23 27.80
C ASN A 553 19.20 -27.88 26.31
N PHE A 554 17.97 -27.49 25.91
CA PHE A 554 17.68 -27.13 24.53
C PHE A 554 18.41 -25.84 24.12
N ARG A 555 18.38 -24.82 24.98
CA ARG A 555 19.08 -23.53 24.77
C ARG A 555 20.59 -23.69 24.78
N GLU A 556 21.12 -24.50 25.69
CA GLU A 556 22.55 -24.85 25.72
C GLU A 556 22.98 -25.53 24.42
N ARG A 557 22.16 -26.44 23.88
CA ARG A 557 22.44 -27.07 22.59
C ARG A 557 22.41 -26.06 21.43
N LEU A 558 21.43 -25.16 21.39
CA LEU A 558 21.39 -24.07 20.39
C LEU A 558 22.67 -23.22 20.45
N LYS A 559 23.07 -22.84 21.67
CA LYS A 559 24.29 -22.06 21.91
C LYS A 559 25.55 -22.81 21.47
N ALA A 560 25.67 -24.10 21.81
CA ALA A 560 26.82 -24.92 21.45
C ALA A 560 26.99 -25.06 19.93
N GLU A 561 25.87 -25.17 19.20
CA GLU A 561 25.85 -25.25 17.73
C GLU A 561 25.92 -23.86 17.06
N GLY A 562 25.96 -22.77 17.84
CA GLY A 562 26.01 -21.40 17.32
C GLY A 562 24.72 -20.94 16.63
N ILE A 563 23.58 -21.51 17.01
CA ILE A 563 22.26 -21.23 16.44
C ILE A 563 21.55 -20.17 17.28
N ALA A 564 21.10 -19.09 16.66
CA ALA A 564 20.32 -18.07 17.36
C ALA A 564 18.94 -18.61 17.78
N GLU A 565 18.50 -18.31 19.00
CA GLU A 565 17.20 -18.75 19.53
C GLU A 565 16.03 -18.30 18.63
N LYS A 566 16.12 -17.09 18.05
CA LYS A 566 15.14 -16.59 17.07
C LYS A 566 15.00 -17.51 15.84
N THR A 567 16.10 -18.05 15.33
CA THR A 567 16.07 -18.99 14.20
C THR A 567 15.32 -20.27 14.58
N ALA A 568 15.51 -20.76 15.81
CA ALA A 568 14.76 -21.91 16.31
C ALA A 568 13.26 -21.60 16.42
N ILE A 569 12.88 -20.40 16.87
CA ILE A 569 11.48 -19.96 16.89
C ILE A 569 10.90 -19.92 15.48
N ASP A 570 11.56 -19.26 14.53
CA ASP A 570 11.06 -19.05 13.17
C ASP A 570 10.86 -20.39 12.42
N GLU A 571 11.75 -21.37 12.62
CA GLU A 571 11.68 -22.66 11.93
C GLU A 571 10.85 -23.73 12.64
N LEU A 572 10.84 -23.77 13.98
CA LEU A 572 10.15 -24.83 14.73
C LEU A 572 8.70 -24.47 15.09
N SER A 573 8.34 -23.18 15.18
CA SER A 573 6.96 -22.77 15.47
C SER A 573 5.96 -23.27 14.41
N PRO A 574 6.23 -23.16 13.09
CA PRO A 574 5.33 -23.72 12.07
C PRO A 574 5.17 -25.24 12.18
N VAL A 575 6.24 -25.95 12.57
CA VAL A 575 6.20 -27.40 12.79
C VAL A 575 5.31 -27.73 13.99
N LEU A 576 5.51 -27.04 15.11
CA LEU A 576 4.69 -27.16 16.32
C LEU A 576 3.20 -26.90 16.02
N MET A 577 2.89 -25.89 15.21
CA MET A 577 1.51 -25.56 14.84
C MET A 577 0.88 -26.52 13.82
N SER A 578 1.66 -27.39 13.19
CA SER A 578 1.15 -28.30 12.14
C SER A 578 0.86 -29.71 12.65
N ASN A 579 1.86 -30.43 13.15
CA ASN A 579 1.73 -31.82 13.56
C ASN A 579 2.78 -32.24 14.60
N TYR A 580 2.35 -32.45 15.83
CA TYR A 580 3.20 -32.86 16.95
C TYR A 580 3.96 -34.16 16.73
N SER A 581 3.42 -35.13 15.97
CA SER A 581 4.13 -36.39 15.74
C SER A 581 5.40 -36.22 14.90
N LYS A 582 5.56 -35.07 14.22
CA LYS A 582 6.73 -34.74 13.41
C LYS A 582 7.76 -33.90 14.15
N VAL A 583 7.41 -33.31 15.30
CA VAL A 583 8.29 -32.35 16.00
C VAL A 583 9.64 -32.99 16.36
N GLU A 584 9.64 -34.21 16.89
CA GLU A 584 10.87 -34.94 17.21
C GLU A 584 11.82 -35.05 16.01
N PHE A 585 11.30 -35.49 14.86
CA PHE A 585 12.08 -35.66 13.63
C PHE A 585 12.56 -34.32 13.05
N GLU A 586 11.72 -33.29 13.10
CA GLU A 586 12.07 -31.97 12.58
C GLU A 586 13.08 -31.24 13.48
N ILE A 587 13.10 -31.49 14.80
CA ILE A 587 14.20 -31.03 15.66
C ILE A 587 15.53 -31.64 15.22
N VAL A 588 15.55 -32.95 14.94
CA VAL A 588 16.77 -33.62 14.46
C VAL A 588 17.24 -32.99 13.15
N LYS A 589 16.34 -32.83 12.17
CA LYS A 589 16.66 -32.15 10.90
C LYS A 589 17.13 -30.71 11.08
N PHE A 590 16.48 -29.97 11.97
CA PHE A 590 16.83 -28.59 12.27
C PHE A 590 18.28 -28.50 12.72
N PHE A 591 18.69 -29.29 13.72
CA PHE A 591 20.08 -29.30 14.17
C PHE A 591 21.03 -29.83 13.09
N SER A 592 20.65 -30.84 12.31
CA SER A 592 21.50 -31.35 11.22
C SER A 592 21.74 -30.32 10.12
N ARG A 593 20.75 -29.48 9.78
CA ARG A 593 20.87 -28.42 8.76
C ARG A 593 21.75 -27.25 9.22
N HIS A 594 21.75 -26.98 10.52
CA HIS A 594 22.48 -25.86 11.13
C HIS A 594 23.81 -26.26 11.76
N ARG A 595 24.15 -27.55 11.77
CA ARG A 595 25.45 -28.04 12.22
C ARG A 595 26.54 -27.40 11.36
N LYS A 596 27.48 -26.71 11.99
CA LYS A 596 28.69 -26.23 11.31
C LYS A 596 29.45 -27.45 10.79
N THR A 597 29.61 -27.57 9.48
CA THR A 597 30.59 -28.49 8.91
C THR A 597 31.97 -27.97 9.27
N GLU A 598 32.62 -28.61 10.25
CA GLU A 598 34.08 -28.50 10.37
C GLU A 598 34.68 -29.16 9.12
N LEU A 599 35.33 -28.33 8.29
CA LEU A 599 36.30 -28.75 7.28
C LEU A 599 37.69 -28.65 7.91
#